data_AF-A0A2V8ZFM4-F1
#
_entry.id   AF-A0A2V8ZFM4-F1
#
_cell.length_a   1.000
_cell.length_b   1.000
_cell.length_c   1.000
_cell.angle_alpha   90.00
_cell.angle_beta   90.00
_cell.angle_gamma   90.00
#
_symmetry.space_group_name_H-M   'P 1'
#
loop_
_entity.id
_entity.type
_entity.pdbx_description
1 polymer ?
#
loop_
_entity_poly.entity_id
_entity_poly.type
_entity_poly.pdbx_seq_one_letter_code
_entity_poly.pdbx_strand_id
1 'polypeptide(L)'
;MLVLMVIVSVTAQTQQPASLEDTLVWMDNFVADHGSQFTGQRNTDKGSCKLGTPGCEPRHDVTTFDSHGCLATIRWSVAVNFKDVGTHTYHFSLKDLDPNSVASVKDNPFENALVVETTNSEKRVTESFTLLGGKAEERNKHTRVELVFDNGDNARRFVQAFKHAIQLCGGKPSAF
;
A
#
# COMPACT_ATOMS: atom_id res chain seq x y z
N MET A 1 63.14 -5.14 -13.06
CA MET A 1 61.72 -4.76 -13.21
C MET A 1 60.91 -5.60 -12.24
N LEU A 2 60.42 -5.01 -11.15
CA LEU A 2 59.55 -5.67 -10.18
C LEU A 2 58.11 -5.32 -10.57
N VAL A 3 57.29 -6.31 -10.94
CA VAL A 3 55.86 -6.10 -11.21
C VAL A 3 55.10 -6.30 -9.90
N LEU A 4 54.64 -5.20 -9.30
CA LEU A 4 53.70 -5.25 -8.17
C LEU A 4 52.32 -5.67 -8.71
N MET A 5 51.87 -6.88 -8.35
CA MET A 5 50.46 -7.26 -8.46
C MET A 5 49.68 -6.57 -7.33
N VAL A 6 48.84 -5.60 -7.71
CA VAL A 6 47.85 -5.00 -6.81
C VAL A 6 46.65 -5.94 -6.75
N ILE A 7 46.49 -6.64 -5.62
CA ILE A 7 45.30 -7.44 -5.33
C ILE A 7 44.21 -6.45 -4.89
N VAL A 8 43.25 -6.18 -5.78
CA VAL A 8 42.04 -5.42 -5.45
C VAL A 8 41.08 -6.36 -4.75
N SER A 9 41.04 -6.29 -3.42
CA SER A 9 40.05 -7.00 -2.60
C SER A 9 38.68 -6.35 -2.82
N VAL A 10 37.84 -6.96 -3.65
CA VAL A 10 36.42 -6.59 -3.75
C VAL A 10 35.75 -7.05 -2.46
N THR A 11 35.55 -6.13 -1.52
CA THR A 11 34.71 -6.39 -0.35
C THR A 11 33.26 -6.45 -0.81
N ALA A 12 32.75 -7.67 -1.02
CA ALA A 12 31.32 -7.90 -1.05
C ALA A 12 30.78 -7.55 0.34
N GLN A 13 30.24 -6.34 0.52
CA GLN A 13 29.43 -6.03 1.69
C GLN A 13 28.23 -6.96 1.65
N THR A 14 28.22 -7.98 2.50
CA THR A 14 27.00 -8.71 2.85
C THR A 14 26.03 -7.70 3.42
N GLN A 15 25.11 -7.24 2.57
CA GLN A 15 24.06 -6.32 2.95
C GLN A 15 23.17 -7.04 3.97
N GLN A 16 23.28 -6.66 5.24
CA GLN A 16 22.45 -7.21 6.30
C GLN A 16 20.97 -7.00 5.89
N PRO A 17 20.09 -7.99 6.05
CA PRO A 17 18.68 -7.80 5.75
C PRO A 17 18.15 -6.62 6.57
N ALA A 18 17.42 -5.72 5.90
CA ALA A 18 16.89 -4.51 6.52
C ALA A 18 16.06 -4.86 7.76
N SER A 19 16.25 -4.10 8.84
CA SER A 19 15.48 -4.27 10.07
C SER A 19 14.01 -3.90 9.85
N LEU A 20 13.14 -4.28 10.78
CA LEU A 20 11.73 -3.89 10.71
C LEU A 20 11.60 -2.36 10.76
N GLU A 21 12.32 -1.71 11.66
CA GLU A 21 12.29 -0.25 11.82
C GLU A 21 12.72 0.46 10.54
N ASP A 22 13.86 0.07 9.94
CA ASP A 22 14.34 0.66 8.68
C ASP A 22 13.32 0.46 7.54
N THR A 23 12.68 -0.71 7.50
CA THR A 23 11.67 -1.03 6.48
C THR A 23 10.43 -0.16 6.65
N LEU A 24 9.95 0.03 7.88
CA LEU A 24 8.76 0.84 8.17
C LEU A 24 9.01 2.33 7.90
N VAL A 25 10.19 2.84 8.27
CA VAL A 25 10.60 4.22 7.94
C VAL A 25 10.69 4.42 6.44
N TRP A 26 11.25 3.46 5.70
CA TRP A 26 11.27 3.53 4.25
C TRP A 26 9.86 3.54 3.67
N MET A 27 8.95 2.69 4.17
CA MET A 27 7.58 2.59 3.69
C MET A 27 6.78 3.88 3.91
N ASP A 28 6.88 4.49 5.09
CA ASP A 28 6.23 5.78 5.41
C ASP A 28 6.69 6.87 4.43
N ASN A 29 8.00 7.07 4.29
CA ASN A 29 8.56 8.05 3.35
C ASN A 29 8.16 7.75 1.90
N PHE A 30 8.19 6.48 1.50
CA PHE A 30 7.84 6.09 0.14
C PHE A 30 6.37 6.37 -0.18
N VAL A 31 5.46 6.13 0.77
CA VAL A 31 4.04 6.46 0.61
C VAL A 31 3.83 7.98 0.64
N ALA A 32 4.58 8.73 1.43
CA ALA A 32 4.51 10.20 1.40
C ALA A 32 4.84 10.78 0.02
N ASP A 33 5.82 10.20 -0.68
CA ASP A 33 6.25 10.67 -2.01
C ASP A 33 5.38 10.12 -3.16
N HIS A 34 4.86 8.89 -3.02
CA HIS A 34 4.27 8.15 -4.14
C HIS A 34 2.84 7.64 -3.91
N GLY A 35 2.28 7.84 -2.72
CA GLY A 35 0.96 7.35 -2.29
C GLY A 35 -0.20 8.17 -2.84
N SER A 36 -0.29 8.35 -4.16
CA SER A 36 -1.42 9.03 -4.78
C SER A 36 -1.70 8.48 -6.17
N GLN A 37 -2.94 8.47 -6.64
CA GLN A 37 -3.23 8.17 -8.04
C GLN A 37 -4.28 9.13 -8.60
N PHE A 38 -4.24 9.32 -9.91
CA PHE A 38 -5.23 10.11 -10.64
C PHE A 38 -5.80 9.27 -11.79
N THR A 39 -7.07 8.90 -11.68
CA THR A 39 -7.74 7.97 -12.61
C THR A 39 -9.08 8.52 -13.07
N GLY A 40 -9.70 7.89 -14.07
CA GLY A 40 -11.06 8.19 -14.49
C GLY A 40 -12.07 7.23 -13.88
N GLN A 41 -13.17 7.76 -13.35
CA GLN A 41 -14.28 6.99 -12.78
C GLN A 41 -15.59 7.26 -13.53
N ARG A 42 -16.29 6.21 -13.98
CA ARG A 42 -17.62 6.33 -14.60
C ARG A 42 -18.65 6.74 -13.55
N ASN A 43 -19.44 7.75 -13.87
CA ASN A 43 -20.49 8.24 -12.96
C ASN A 43 -21.67 7.26 -12.77
N THR A 44 -21.81 6.24 -13.63
CA THR A 44 -22.93 5.27 -13.60
C THR A 44 -22.70 4.11 -12.63
N ASP A 45 -21.51 3.51 -12.65
CA ASP A 45 -21.21 2.26 -11.93
C ASP A 45 -19.89 2.32 -11.15
N LYS A 46 -19.25 3.50 -11.10
CA LYS A 46 -17.95 3.75 -10.45
C LYS A 46 -16.79 2.91 -11.03
N GLY A 47 -16.97 2.28 -12.19
CA GLY A 47 -15.88 1.57 -12.88
C GLY A 47 -14.86 2.53 -13.50
N SER A 48 -13.72 2.02 -13.98
CA SER A 48 -12.74 2.88 -14.67
C SER A 48 -13.27 3.40 -16.00
N CYS A 49 -12.71 4.53 -16.43
CA CYS A 49 -12.88 5.08 -17.77
C CYS A 49 -11.68 5.94 -18.15
N LYS A 50 -11.57 6.22 -19.45
CA LYS A 50 -10.55 7.13 -19.97
C LYS A 50 -10.97 8.58 -19.70
N LEU A 51 -10.11 9.34 -19.03
CA LEU A 51 -10.33 10.78 -18.83
C LEU A 51 -10.58 11.51 -20.15
N GLY A 52 -11.51 12.46 -20.12
CA GLY A 52 -11.94 13.22 -21.31
C GLY A 52 -13.05 12.54 -22.12
N THR A 53 -13.47 11.32 -21.79
CA THR A 53 -14.69 10.72 -22.40
C THR A 53 -15.96 11.14 -21.65
N PRO A 54 -17.12 11.26 -22.33
CA PRO A 54 -18.38 11.58 -21.67
C PRO A 54 -18.72 10.64 -20.51
N GLY A 55 -19.19 11.19 -19.39
CA GLY A 55 -19.54 10.42 -18.19
C GLY A 55 -18.35 9.92 -17.36
N CYS A 56 -17.13 10.34 -17.70
CA CYS A 56 -15.92 10.02 -16.94
C CYS A 56 -15.50 11.19 -16.05
N GLU A 57 -15.58 10.98 -14.74
CA GLU A 57 -15.21 11.97 -13.72
C GLU A 57 -13.75 11.74 -13.29
N PRO A 58 -12.95 12.80 -13.09
CA PRO A 58 -11.61 12.65 -12.54
C PRO A 58 -11.69 12.20 -11.09
N ARG A 59 -10.96 11.16 -10.74
CA ARG A 59 -10.81 10.64 -9.39
C ARG A 59 -9.38 10.84 -8.94
N HIS A 60 -9.21 11.36 -7.73
CA HIS A 60 -7.93 11.52 -7.09
C HIS A 60 -7.97 10.78 -5.75
N ASP A 61 -7.04 9.86 -5.58
CA ASP A 61 -6.89 9.08 -4.36
C ASP A 61 -5.55 9.41 -3.73
N VAL A 62 -5.51 9.58 -2.40
CA VAL A 62 -4.28 9.80 -1.63
C VAL A 62 -4.23 8.80 -0.49
N THR A 63 -3.11 8.09 -0.38
CA THR A 63 -2.81 7.14 0.67
C THR A 63 -1.72 7.69 1.59
N THR A 64 -1.90 7.50 2.89
CA THR A 64 -0.84 7.65 3.89
C THR A 64 -0.66 6.34 4.63
N PHE A 65 0.55 6.08 5.12
CA PHE A 65 0.90 4.90 5.87
C PHE A 65 1.63 5.33 7.14
N ASP A 66 1.13 4.93 8.31
CA ASP A 66 1.77 5.17 9.59
C ASP A 66 1.89 3.84 10.34
N SER A 67 2.94 3.66 11.12
CA SER A 67 3.14 2.42 11.87
C SER A 67 3.93 2.62 13.16
N HIS A 68 3.64 1.77 14.15
CA HIS A 68 4.40 1.68 15.37
C HIS A 68 4.62 0.20 15.70
N GLY A 69 5.83 -0.29 15.38
CA GLY A 69 6.11 -1.72 15.35
C GLY A 69 5.22 -2.44 14.33
N CYS A 70 4.54 -3.50 14.74
CA CYS A 70 3.70 -4.28 13.82
C CYS A 70 2.27 -3.74 13.66
N LEU A 71 1.89 -2.68 14.36
CA LEU A 71 0.58 -2.05 14.21
C LEU A 71 0.69 -0.94 13.16
N ALA A 72 -0.20 -0.97 12.18
CA ALA A 72 -0.21 -0.02 11.08
C ALA A 72 -1.58 0.63 10.90
N THR A 73 -1.54 1.87 10.42
CA THR A 73 -2.69 2.64 10.02
C THR A 73 -2.50 3.10 8.58
N ILE A 74 -3.51 2.84 7.75
CA ILE A 74 -3.57 3.44 6.41
C ILE A 74 -4.75 4.38 6.38
N ARG A 75 -4.53 5.60 5.88
CA ARG A 75 -5.64 6.49 5.50
C ARG A 75 -5.66 6.62 4.00
N TRP A 76 -6.83 6.43 3.44
CA TRP A 76 -7.09 6.56 2.02
C TRP A 76 -8.20 7.57 1.77
N SER A 77 -7.81 8.76 1.33
CA SER A 77 -8.71 9.86 1.01
C SER A 77 -9.08 9.80 -0.47
N VAL A 78 -10.36 10.02 -0.76
CA VAL A 78 -10.92 9.95 -2.11
C VAL A 78 -11.55 11.30 -2.46
N ALA A 79 -11.21 11.83 -3.62
CA ALA A 79 -11.89 12.95 -4.25
C ALA A 79 -12.37 12.55 -5.66
N VAL A 80 -13.60 12.91 -6.01
CA VAL A 80 -14.20 12.67 -7.33
C VAL A 80 -14.74 13.98 -7.87
N ASN A 81 -14.42 14.27 -9.12
CA ASN A 81 -14.74 15.54 -9.78
C ASN A 81 -14.31 16.76 -8.95
N PHE A 82 -13.09 16.70 -8.41
CA PHE A 82 -12.49 17.74 -7.55
C PHE A 82 -13.26 18.03 -6.26
N LYS A 83 -14.15 17.13 -5.85
CA LYS A 83 -14.86 17.20 -4.58
C LYS A 83 -14.40 16.04 -3.71
N ASP A 84 -13.95 16.36 -2.51
CA ASP A 84 -13.60 15.35 -1.53
C ASP A 84 -14.86 14.53 -1.19
N VAL A 85 -14.70 13.21 -1.13
CA VAL A 85 -15.76 12.24 -0.85
C VAL A 85 -15.67 11.78 0.60
N GLY A 86 -14.45 11.50 1.07
CA GLY A 86 -14.19 11.05 2.42
C GLY A 86 -12.88 10.31 2.54
N THR A 87 -12.63 9.74 3.71
CA THR A 87 -11.40 9.01 4.02
C THR A 87 -11.72 7.67 4.67
N HIS A 88 -11.23 6.59 4.06
CA HIS A 88 -11.15 5.27 4.67
C HIS A 88 -9.93 5.23 5.60
N THR A 89 -10.09 4.72 6.81
CA THR A 89 -8.98 4.50 7.76
C THR A 89 -8.95 3.04 8.15
N TYR A 90 -7.89 2.34 7.75
CA TYR A 90 -7.64 0.95 8.10
C TYR A 90 -6.68 0.87 9.28
N HIS A 91 -7.06 0.11 10.30
CA HIS A 91 -6.19 -0.26 11.41
C HIS A 91 -6.02 -1.78 11.44
N PHE A 92 -4.78 -2.24 11.47
CA PHE A 92 -4.44 -3.66 11.41
C PHE A 92 -3.06 -3.93 12.02
N SER A 93 -2.77 -5.22 12.22
CA SER A 93 -1.43 -5.71 12.52
C SER A 93 -0.84 -6.35 11.27
N LEU A 94 0.41 -6.02 10.94
CA LEU A 94 1.17 -6.66 9.86
C LEU A 94 1.28 -8.18 10.05
N LYS A 95 1.22 -8.65 11.31
CA LYS A 95 1.23 -10.08 11.65
C LYS A 95 -0.04 -10.82 11.18
N ASP A 96 -1.15 -10.11 11.05
CA ASP A 96 -2.44 -10.71 10.68
C ASP A 96 -2.60 -10.82 9.15
N LEU A 97 -1.61 -10.37 8.38
CA LEU A 97 -1.61 -10.37 6.92
C LEU A 97 -0.89 -11.59 6.34
N ASP A 98 -1.39 -12.06 5.20
CA ASP A 98 -0.76 -13.12 4.42
C ASP A 98 0.35 -12.54 3.51
N PRO A 99 1.64 -12.86 3.74
CA PRO A 99 2.73 -12.34 2.91
C PRO A 99 2.70 -12.84 1.46
N ASN A 100 1.95 -13.90 1.15
CA ASN A 100 1.80 -14.42 -0.21
C ASN A 100 0.62 -13.83 -0.97
N SER A 101 -0.32 -13.17 -0.28
CA SER A 101 -1.44 -12.48 -0.93
C SER A 101 -1.09 -11.07 -1.41
N VAL A 102 0.06 -10.52 -0.96
CA VAL A 102 0.51 -9.17 -1.34
C VAL A 102 0.74 -9.09 -2.84
N ALA A 103 -0.11 -8.33 -3.54
CA ALA A 103 -0.06 -8.19 -4.98
C ALA A 103 -0.32 -6.76 -5.42
N SER A 104 0.36 -6.32 -6.48
CA SER A 104 -0.05 -5.12 -7.20
C SER A 104 -1.24 -5.47 -8.08
N VAL A 105 -2.32 -4.71 -7.99
CA VAL A 105 -3.52 -4.89 -8.81
C VAL A 105 -3.73 -3.72 -9.74
N LYS A 106 -4.27 -4.05 -10.91
CA LYS A 106 -4.85 -3.10 -11.85
C LYS A 106 -6.31 -3.51 -12.03
N ASP A 107 -7.15 -3.12 -11.08
CA ASP A 107 -8.57 -3.47 -11.05
C ASP A 107 -9.43 -2.24 -10.73
N ASN A 108 -10.66 -2.17 -11.25
CA ASN A 108 -11.45 -0.94 -11.26
C ASN A 108 -11.79 -0.40 -9.85
N PRO A 109 -11.64 0.92 -9.55
CA PRO A 109 -11.05 2.02 -10.34
C PRO A 109 -9.55 2.25 -10.08
N PHE A 110 -8.86 1.27 -9.51
CA PHE A 110 -7.45 1.28 -9.15
C PHE A 110 -6.55 0.89 -10.33
N GLU A 111 -5.73 1.83 -10.80
CA GLU A 111 -4.77 1.51 -11.85
C GLU A 111 -3.43 1.01 -11.30
N ASN A 112 -3.08 1.45 -10.09
CA ASN A 112 -1.77 1.27 -9.47
C ASN A 112 -1.92 0.97 -7.97
N ALA A 113 -2.69 -0.05 -7.60
CA ALA A 113 -2.90 -0.39 -6.20
C ALA A 113 -2.07 -1.59 -5.75
N LEU A 114 -1.85 -1.68 -4.45
CA LEU A 114 -1.51 -2.89 -3.73
C LEU A 114 -2.77 -3.41 -3.04
N VAL A 115 -2.98 -4.72 -3.08
CA VAL A 115 -3.94 -5.43 -2.23
C VAL A 115 -3.20 -6.48 -1.42
N VAL A 116 -3.62 -6.65 -0.17
CA VAL A 116 -3.20 -7.75 0.69
C VAL A 116 -4.40 -8.28 1.46
N GLU A 117 -4.51 -9.60 1.52
CA GLU A 117 -5.50 -10.30 2.33
C GLU A 117 -4.91 -10.70 3.69
N THR A 118 -5.77 -10.82 4.69
CA THR A 118 -5.46 -11.39 5.99
C THR A 118 -5.24 -12.89 5.88
N THR A 119 -4.42 -13.42 6.79
CA THR A 119 -4.19 -14.86 6.86
C THR A 119 -5.53 -15.60 7.05
N ASN A 120 -5.78 -16.60 6.20
CA ASN A 120 -7.01 -17.41 6.15
C ASN A 120 -8.30 -16.57 5.98
N SER A 121 -8.20 -15.37 5.39
CA SER A 121 -9.33 -14.45 5.22
C SER A 121 -10.06 -14.12 6.54
N GLU A 122 -9.34 -14.11 7.67
CA GLU A 122 -9.92 -13.69 8.94
C GLU A 122 -10.22 -12.19 8.93
N LYS A 123 -11.37 -11.76 9.46
CA LYS A 123 -11.74 -10.34 9.52
C LYS A 123 -10.94 -9.59 10.61
N ARG A 124 -9.67 -9.27 10.33
CA ARG A 124 -8.69 -8.66 11.25
C ARG A 124 -8.34 -7.20 10.93
N VAL A 125 -8.79 -6.69 9.79
CA VAL A 125 -8.65 -5.27 9.44
C VAL A 125 -9.85 -4.51 9.95
N THR A 126 -9.66 -3.46 10.75
CA THR A 126 -10.75 -2.56 11.14
C THR A 126 -10.75 -1.35 10.22
N GLU A 127 -11.85 -1.12 9.51
CA GLU A 127 -12.05 0.06 8.67
C GLU A 127 -13.03 1.02 9.35
N SER A 128 -12.74 2.31 9.31
CA SER A 128 -13.75 3.35 9.52
C SER A 128 -13.76 4.35 8.38
N PHE A 129 -14.93 4.87 8.04
CA PHE A 129 -15.08 5.88 7.00
C PHE A 129 -15.44 7.24 7.61
N THR A 130 -14.77 8.31 7.15
CA THR A 130 -15.04 9.67 7.61
C THR A 130 -15.45 10.54 6.43
N LEU A 131 -16.69 11.02 6.45
CA LEU A 131 -17.20 12.05 5.54
C LEU A 131 -16.60 13.42 5.88
N LEU A 132 -16.51 14.35 4.92
CA LEU A 132 -16.04 15.71 5.22
C LEU A 132 -16.91 16.40 6.26
N GLY A 133 -16.25 16.97 7.28
CA GLY A 133 -16.90 17.71 8.36
C GLY A 133 -17.72 16.85 9.33
N GLY A 134 -17.71 15.51 9.15
CA GLY A 134 -18.49 14.57 9.94
C GLY A 134 -17.68 13.85 11.03
N LYS A 135 -18.39 13.06 11.85
CA LYS A 135 -17.76 12.06 12.73
C LYS A 135 -17.47 10.80 11.90
N ALA A 136 -16.46 10.02 12.28
CA ALA A 136 -16.21 8.73 11.67
C ALA A 136 -17.44 7.83 11.86
N GLU A 137 -17.99 7.34 10.75
CA GLU A 137 -19.14 6.44 10.74
C GLU A 137 -18.66 5.02 10.40
N GLU A 138 -19.16 4.09 11.21
CA GLU A 138 -18.97 2.64 11.12
C GLU A 138 -17.55 2.11 11.37
N ARG A 139 -17.47 1.00 12.13
CA ARG A 139 -16.25 0.20 12.27
C ARG A 139 -16.54 -1.18 11.73
N ASN A 140 -16.26 -1.37 10.46
CA ASN A 140 -16.45 -2.65 9.80
C ASN A 140 -15.14 -3.45 9.88
N LYS A 141 -15.27 -4.78 9.90
CA LYS A 141 -14.11 -5.68 9.87
C LYS A 141 -13.98 -6.32 8.50
N HIS A 142 -12.79 -6.22 7.92
CA HIS A 142 -12.46 -6.64 6.57
C HIS A 142 -11.36 -7.69 6.58
N THR A 143 -11.24 -8.39 5.46
CA THR A 143 -10.19 -9.37 5.21
C THR A 143 -9.03 -8.78 4.42
N ARG A 144 -9.11 -7.52 3.98
CA ARG A 144 -8.12 -6.95 3.08
C ARG A 144 -7.80 -5.50 3.37
N VAL A 145 -6.63 -5.08 2.89
CA VAL A 145 -6.12 -3.71 2.94
C VAL A 145 -5.71 -3.31 1.52
N GLU A 146 -5.96 -2.05 1.17
CA GLU A 146 -5.66 -1.49 -0.14
C GLU A 146 -4.83 -0.21 0.03
N LEU A 147 -3.81 -0.04 -0.82
CA LEU A 147 -3.01 1.19 -0.94
C LEU A 147 -2.89 1.55 -2.40
N VAL A 148 -2.90 2.84 -2.73
CA VAL A 148 -2.72 3.32 -4.11
C VAL A 148 -1.38 4.02 -4.30
N PHE A 149 -0.85 3.97 -5.52
CA PHE A 149 0.42 4.58 -5.90
C PHE A 149 0.31 5.34 -7.23
N ASP A 150 1.24 6.24 -7.47
CA ASP A 150 1.29 7.10 -8.66
C ASP A 150 1.51 6.32 -9.95
N ASN A 151 2.21 5.19 -9.88
CA ASN A 151 2.46 4.29 -10.99
C ASN A 151 2.67 2.83 -10.55
N GLY A 152 2.59 1.93 -11.52
CA GLY A 152 2.72 0.49 -11.26
C GLY A 152 4.12 0.03 -10.84
N ASP A 153 5.19 0.76 -11.18
CA ASP A 153 6.54 0.43 -10.71
C ASP A 153 6.68 0.70 -9.20
N ASN A 154 6.12 1.80 -8.73
CA ASN A 154 6.10 2.16 -7.33
C ASN A 154 5.23 1.22 -6.50
N ALA A 155 4.06 0.83 -7.02
CA ALA A 155 3.25 -0.23 -6.42
C ALA A 155 4.05 -1.54 -6.27
N ARG A 156 4.77 -1.97 -7.31
CA ARG A 156 5.61 -3.19 -7.26
C ARG A 156 6.76 -3.09 -6.26
N ARG A 157 7.40 -1.92 -6.15
CA ARG A 157 8.46 -1.69 -5.15
C ARG A 157 7.91 -1.81 -3.74
N PHE A 158 6.76 -1.20 -3.49
CA PHE A 158 6.12 -1.26 -2.18
C PHE A 158 5.66 -2.68 -1.81
N VAL A 159 5.17 -3.48 -2.77
CA VAL A 159 4.84 -4.91 -2.55
C VAL A 159 5.99 -5.67 -1.87
N GLN A 160 7.23 -5.46 -2.33
CA GLN A 160 8.39 -6.18 -1.77
C GLN A 160 8.67 -5.75 -0.32
N ALA A 161 8.68 -4.44 -0.06
CA ALA A 161 8.91 -3.91 1.28
C ALA A 161 7.79 -4.32 2.25
N PHE A 162 6.54 -4.27 1.80
CA PHE A 162 5.40 -4.62 2.61
C PHE A 162 5.37 -6.10 2.95
N LYS A 163 5.66 -6.96 1.98
CA LYS A 163 5.85 -8.40 2.21
C LYS A 163 6.95 -8.68 3.23
N HIS A 164 8.09 -8.00 3.11
CA HIS A 164 9.21 -8.12 4.05
C HIS A 164 8.80 -7.69 5.47
N ALA A 165 8.10 -6.56 5.61
CA ALA A 165 7.60 -6.08 6.91
C ALA A 165 6.61 -7.07 7.56
N ILE A 166 5.68 -7.64 6.78
CA ILE A 166 4.76 -8.69 7.24
C ILE A 166 5.54 -9.90 7.79
N GLN A 167 6.56 -10.36 7.06
CA GLN A 167 7.40 -11.49 7.48
C GLN A 167 8.19 -11.18 8.76
N LEU A 168 8.79 -9.98 8.86
CA LEU A 168 9.49 -9.53 10.06
C LEU A 168 8.56 -9.42 11.29
N CYS A 169 7.29 -9.12 11.07
CA CYS A 169 6.25 -9.12 12.11
C CYS A 169 5.70 -10.52 12.45
N GLY A 170 6.18 -11.57 11.78
CA GLY A 170 5.76 -12.94 12.00
C GLY A 170 4.42 -13.29 11.34
N GLY A 171 4.00 -12.53 10.32
CA GLY A 171 2.88 -12.86 9.46
C GLY A 171 3.09 -14.18 8.72
N LYS A 172 2.00 -14.92 8.50
CA LYS A 172 2.06 -16.29 7.99
C LYS A 172 1.20 -16.46 6.74
N PRO A 173 1.63 -17.28 5.78
CA PRO A 173 0.79 -17.66 4.65
C PRO A 173 -0.51 -18.30 5.11
N SER A 174 -1.58 -18.09 4.34
CA SER A 174 -2.82 -18.83 4.51
C SER A 174 -2.59 -20.33 4.27
N ALA A 175 -3.35 -21.16 4.98
CA ALA A 175 -3.22 -22.62 4.91
C ALA A 175 -4.03 -23.23 3.74
N PHE A 176 -4.93 -22.45 3.13
CA PHE A 176 -5.91 -22.89 2.14
C PHE A 176 -5.94 -21.92 0.95
#